data_AF-A0A1G6K561-F1
#
_entry.id   AF-A0A1G6K561-F1
#
_cell.length_a   1.000
_cell.length_b   1.000
_cell.length_c   1.000
_cell.angle_alpha   90.00
_cell.angle_beta   90.00
_cell.angle_gamma   90.00
#
_symmetry.space_group_name_H-M   'P 1'
#
loop_
_entity.id
_entity.type
_entity.pdbx_description
1 polymer ?
#
loop_
_entity_poly.entity_id
_entity_poly.type
_entity_poly.pdbx_seq_one_letter_code
_entity_poly.pdbx_strand_id
1 'polypeptide(L)'
;MLTEILQDIHTVADISALNSLTLNDQDIVFVKDQHSGGIFVYKANLNVSPDQGRIIADTNNRIFIRLEQTALHPTWYGAIGDGVADDTSAIQSWFNHGGRILEGSYKVTDVNLILNLRITSGNGGLFYKNILYPAGNIVNQFIQLPVPSVFPTIHDAVEWLDIKRVVGSGGVDILIADGTYAINHPIQPKWLDGQLISIRGNESQPNRVILNLDNTNNNDCFLFTSGVGISWLNGFQIQGVNGWVSQGVWNTQCYGAGIRAVGGCNVKCGIAIMIDKVYYGIRSMQGSTIHANVSEYDGSQGGGVKVTNAGDVAFHAYNAALECMGAEAYYTGHTSEGLGFGFCAEAGGMIICEYAKAVGNEKAGFYALSNGTTWAHGVDSNNNQYGVLAWGGSVECNSLGKAITTIYQNKSHGIYATKRGFIGANGALASENSGCGFIANTSSFIDMTDTVSTKNTLHGYSAETNATLDGDNARAENNVINGFNAQSGAVLQGQNLSANSNQANGYYARTGGCMFTIGMAGINNGNFSSPQPQIETDTFKIENMGSFISLSP
;
A
#
# COMPACT_ATOMS: atom_id res chain seq x y z
N MET A 1 -16.64 77.69 7.76
CA MET A 1 -15.64 77.40 8.80
C MET A 1 -15.18 75.96 8.58
N LEU A 2 -14.18 75.77 7.72
CA LEU A 2 -13.36 74.56 7.73
C LEU A 2 -12.20 74.87 8.66
N THR A 3 -12.36 74.56 9.94
CA THR A 3 -11.21 74.42 10.83
C THR A 3 -10.54 73.13 10.40
N GLU A 4 -9.44 73.23 9.64
CA GLU A 4 -8.52 72.12 9.47
C GLU A 4 -8.13 71.66 10.87
N ILE A 5 -8.62 70.48 11.26
CA ILE A 5 -8.10 69.77 12.42
C ILE A 5 -6.69 69.37 12.00
N LEU A 6 -5.70 70.18 12.34
CA LEU A 6 -4.30 69.81 12.25
C LEU A 6 -4.14 68.59 13.16
N GLN A 7 -3.98 67.41 12.55
CA GLN A 7 -3.59 66.20 13.26
C GLN A 7 -2.15 66.39 13.71
N ASP A 8 -1.93 66.42 15.02
CA ASP A 8 -0.58 66.43 15.55
C ASP A 8 0.01 65.01 15.42
N ILE A 9 1.27 64.94 14.98
CA ILE A 9 2.03 63.69 14.88
C ILE A 9 2.97 63.63 16.07
N HIS A 10 2.70 62.71 16.98
CA HIS A 10 3.54 62.44 18.14
C HIS A 10 4.50 61.29 17.84
N THR A 11 5.64 61.27 18.52
CA THR A 11 6.60 60.16 18.45
C THR A 11 7.02 59.76 19.85
N VAL A 12 6.95 58.47 20.15
CA VAL A 12 7.33 57.91 21.45
C VAL A 12 8.25 56.71 21.30
N ALA A 13 9.00 56.40 22.36
CA ALA A 13 9.94 55.28 22.36
C ALA A 13 9.21 53.93 22.34
N ASP A 14 8.18 53.77 23.17
CA ASP A 14 7.43 52.52 23.36
C ASP A 14 5.96 52.76 23.73
N ILE A 15 5.19 51.68 23.86
CA ILE A 15 3.75 51.74 24.20
C ILE A 15 3.53 52.36 25.59
N SER A 16 4.44 52.17 26.55
CA SER A 16 4.28 52.70 27.91
C SER A 16 4.35 54.24 27.94
N ALA A 17 5.10 54.83 27.01
CA ALA A 17 5.23 56.28 26.86
C ALA A 17 3.95 56.97 26.33
N LEU A 18 2.96 56.22 25.82
CA LEU A 18 1.64 56.78 25.43
C LEU A 18 0.96 57.50 26.61
N ASN A 19 1.19 57.03 27.84
CA ASN A 19 0.61 57.60 29.06
C ASN A 19 1.02 59.06 29.32
N SER A 20 2.18 59.49 28.82
CA SER A 20 2.69 60.85 29.02
C SER A 20 2.19 61.88 28.01
N LEU A 21 1.52 61.44 26.94
CA LEU A 21 1.07 62.32 25.87
C LEU A 21 -0.21 63.06 26.27
N THR A 22 -0.32 64.32 25.88
CA THR A 22 -1.62 65.03 25.78
C THR A 22 -2.08 64.93 24.33
N LEU A 23 -3.28 64.39 24.11
CA LEU A 23 -3.77 64.01 22.78
C LEU A 23 -5.21 64.49 22.58
N ASN A 24 -5.50 64.96 21.37
CA ASN A 24 -6.83 65.22 20.82
C ASN A 24 -7.32 64.00 20.03
N ASP A 25 -8.64 63.83 19.89
CA ASP A 25 -9.20 62.75 19.06
C ASP A 25 -8.62 62.80 17.64
N GLN A 26 -8.27 61.63 17.10
CA GLN A 26 -7.60 61.45 15.80
C GLN A 26 -6.11 61.78 15.74
N ASP A 27 -5.45 62.17 16.84
CA ASP A 27 -4.00 62.38 16.83
C ASP A 27 -3.25 61.10 16.44
N ILE A 28 -2.18 61.28 15.66
CA ILE A 28 -1.35 60.19 15.16
C ILE A 28 -0.15 60.02 16.08
N VAL A 29 0.12 58.80 16.52
CA VAL A 29 1.26 58.49 17.37
C VAL A 29 2.16 57.45 16.69
N PHE A 30 3.41 57.81 16.46
CA PHE A 30 4.45 56.91 15.98
C PHE A 30 5.23 56.32 17.16
N VAL A 31 5.07 55.02 17.39
CA VAL A 31 5.79 54.28 18.43
C VAL A 31 7.01 53.61 17.81
N LYS A 32 8.21 53.91 18.34
CA LYS A 32 9.50 53.44 17.79
C LYS A 32 9.92 52.05 18.25
N ASP A 33 9.17 51.40 19.14
CA ASP A 33 9.54 50.12 19.71
C ASP A 33 9.79 49.07 18.63
N GLN A 34 10.88 48.32 18.75
CA GLN A 34 11.30 47.39 17.71
C GLN A 34 10.30 46.24 17.49
N HIS A 35 9.56 45.84 18.54
CA HIS A 35 8.68 44.67 18.50
C HIS A 35 7.22 45.08 18.34
N SER A 36 6.80 46.11 19.09
CA SER A 36 5.41 46.56 19.20
C SER A 36 5.15 47.93 18.57
N GLY A 37 6.18 48.56 17.98
CA GLY A 37 6.08 49.87 17.35
C GLY A 37 5.22 49.90 16.09
N GLY A 38 4.95 51.11 15.59
CA GLY A 38 4.06 51.35 14.47
C GLY A 38 3.38 52.71 14.54
N ILE A 39 2.45 52.95 13.61
CA ILE A 39 1.63 54.16 13.59
C ILE A 39 0.27 53.82 14.20
N PHE A 40 -0.17 54.64 15.16
CA PHE A 40 -1.46 54.51 15.83
C PHE A 40 -2.26 55.79 15.69
N VAL A 41 -3.58 55.65 15.72
CA VAL A 41 -4.52 56.77 15.82
C VAL A 41 -5.20 56.69 17.18
N TYR A 42 -5.09 57.75 17.96
CA TYR A 42 -5.85 57.88 19.19
C TYR A 42 -7.33 58.12 18.86
N LYS A 43 -8.23 57.39 19.53
CA LYS A 43 -9.68 57.53 19.40
C LYS A 43 -10.27 57.85 20.77
N ALA A 44 -10.69 59.09 20.96
CA ALA A 44 -11.37 59.53 22.17
C ALA A 44 -12.74 58.83 22.27
N ASN A 45 -13.08 58.38 23.48
CA ASN A 45 -14.38 57.77 23.81
C ASN A 45 -14.73 56.49 23.03
N LEU A 46 -13.76 55.83 22.39
CA LEU A 46 -14.02 54.56 21.74
C LEU A 46 -14.17 53.45 22.78
N ASN A 47 -15.30 52.75 22.76
CA ASN A 47 -15.58 51.64 23.68
C ASN A 47 -15.33 50.30 22.98
N VAL A 48 -14.06 49.95 22.83
CA VAL A 48 -13.62 48.65 22.30
C VAL A 48 -12.63 48.02 23.26
N SER A 49 -12.71 46.70 23.43
CA SER A 49 -11.76 45.97 24.27
C SER A 49 -10.38 45.98 23.63
N PRO A 50 -9.31 46.34 24.37
CA PRO A 50 -7.95 46.25 23.87
C PRO A 50 -7.56 44.79 23.57
N ASP A 51 -6.91 44.56 22.43
CA ASP A 51 -6.35 43.27 22.06
C ASP A 51 -4.83 43.20 22.29
N GLN A 52 -4.25 44.29 22.81
CA GLN A 52 -2.83 44.48 23.11
C GLN A 52 -1.91 44.46 21.88
N GLY A 53 -2.47 44.46 20.65
CA GLY A 53 -1.69 44.52 19.42
C GLY A 53 -2.16 45.57 18.42
N ARG A 54 -3.40 45.42 17.93
CA ARG A 54 -4.04 46.40 17.02
C ARG A 54 -4.74 47.49 17.80
N ILE A 55 -5.30 47.14 18.94
CA ILE A 55 -6.04 48.03 19.83
C ILE A 55 -5.33 47.97 21.17
N ILE A 56 -4.67 49.07 21.52
CA ILE A 56 -4.01 49.22 22.81
C ILE A 56 -4.77 50.24 23.65
N ALA A 57 -4.93 49.93 24.94
CA ALA A 57 -5.31 50.92 25.93
C ALA A 57 -4.08 51.32 26.73
N ASP A 58 -3.96 52.62 26.97
CA ASP A 58 -3.02 53.11 27.97
C ASP A 58 -3.60 52.96 29.40
N THR A 59 -2.87 53.40 30.43
CA THR A 59 -3.32 53.28 31.83
C THR A 59 -4.53 54.14 32.17
N ASN A 60 -4.90 55.09 31.30
CA ASN A 60 -6.07 55.95 31.44
C ASN A 60 -7.26 55.44 30.62
N ASN A 61 -7.20 54.21 30.08
CA ASN A 61 -8.19 53.62 29.16
C ASN A 61 -8.37 54.43 27.85
N ARG A 62 -7.36 55.20 27.43
CA ARG A 62 -7.34 55.84 26.11
C ARG A 62 -7.05 54.79 25.06
N ILE A 63 -7.86 54.72 24.01
CA ILE A 63 -7.75 53.70 22.97
C ILE A 63 -6.94 54.20 21.78
N PHE A 64 -5.95 53.39 21.40
CA PHE A 64 -5.08 53.60 20.25
C PHE A 64 -5.31 52.46 19.25
N ILE A 65 -5.68 52.83 18.02
CA ILE A 65 -5.85 51.86 16.92
C ILE A 65 -4.63 51.92 16.03
N ARG A 66 -3.96 50.79 15.84
CA ARG A 66 -2.86 50.63 14.89
C ARG A 66 -3.37 50.83 13.46
N LEU A 67 -2.68 51.66 12.69
CA LEU A 67 -2.90 51.75 11.25
C LEU A 67 -2.21 50.57 10.56
N GLU A 68 -3.00 49.58 10.15
CA GLU A 68 -2.51 48.40 9.45
C GLU A 68 -2.11 48.75 8.01
N GLN A 69 -0.82 48.58 7.68
CA GLN A 69 -0.31 48.71 6.31
C GLN A 69 0.13 47.37 5.71
N THR A 70 0.21 46.34 6.54
CA THR A 70 0.80 45.02 6.23
C THR A 70 0.03 43.92 6.97
N ALA A 71 0.38 42.67 6.72
CA ALA A 71 -0.17 41.54 7.46
C ALA A 71 0.15 41.62 8.96
N LEU A 72 -0.75 41.08 9.79
CA LEU A 72 -0.58 41.03 11.25
C LEU A 72 0.73 40.34 11.64
N HIS A 73 1.50 40.98 12.50
CA HIS A 73 2.77 40.44 13.01
C HIS A 73 2.65 40.03 14.49
N PRO A 74 3.21 38.89 14.93
CA PRO A 74 3.06 38.45 16.32
C PRO A 74 3.71 39.39 17.34
N THR A 75 4.78 40.09 16.95
CA THR A 75 5.46 41.04 17.84
C THR A 75 4.57 42.22 18.24
N TRP A 76 3.54 42.52 17.45
CA TRP A 76 2.53 43.52 17.83
C TRP A 76 1.81 43.13 19.11
N TYR A 77 1.65 41.83 19.36
CA TYR A 77 1.01 41.26 20.55
C TYR A 77 2.01 40.94 21.67
N GLY A 78 3.25 41.44 21.57
CA GLY A 78 4.29 41.30 22.59
C GLY A 78 5.20 40.08 22.44
N ALA A 79 5.13 39.35 21.33
CA ALA A 79 6.06 38.25 21.05
C ALA A 79 7.48 38.79 20.80
N ILE A 80 8.51 38.10 21.28
CA ILE A 80 9.93 38.44 21.09
C ILE A 80 10.47 37.78 19.82
N GLY A 81 10.20 36.50 19.60
CA GLY A 81 10.61 35.80 18.37
C GLY A 81 12.08 35.41 18.31
N ASP A 82 12.74 35.25 19.47
CA ASP A 82 14.14 34.83 19.62
C ASP A 82 14.33 33.30 19.76
N GLY A 83 13.23 32.54 19.80
CA GLY A 83 13.21 31.09 19.99
C GLY A 83 13.48 30.64 21.43
N VAL A 84 13.62 31.57 22.37
CA VAL A 84 14.03 31.30 23.77
C VAL A 84 12.96 31.75 24.75
N ALA A 85 12.44 32.97 24.59
CA ALA A 85 11.37 33.53 25.41
C ALA A 85 10.02 32.84 25.13
N ASP A 86 9.19 32.66 26.15
CA ASP A 86 7.86 32.07 25.99
C ASP A 86 6.90 33.08 25.36
N ASP A 87 6.57 32.86 24.10
CA ASP A 87 5.70 33.71 23.28
C ASP A 87 4.25 33.20 23.22
N THR A 88 3.88 32.19 24.03
CA THR A 88 2.60 31.48 23.92
C THR A 88 1.38 32.40 23.93
N SER A 89 1.29 33.33 24.88
CA SER A 89 0.14 34.25 25.00
C SER A 89 0.05 35.23 23.82
N ALA A 90 1.19 35.75 23.37
CA ALA A 90 1.27 36.68 22.25
C ALA A 90 0.87 35.99 20.93
N ILE A 91 1.39 34.78 20.69
CA ILE A 91 1.05 33.98 19.50
C ILE A 91 -0.44 33.58 19.52
N GLN A 92 -0.98 33.19 20.67
CA GLN A 92 -2.42 32.91 20.80
C GLN A 92 -3.26 34.14 20.47
N SER A 93 -2.89 35.32 20.99
CA SER A 93 -3.60 36.57 20.68
C SER A 93 -3.51 36.91 19.19
N TRP A 94 -2.33 36.74 18.58
CA TRP A 94 -2.14 36.95 17.14
C TRP A 94 -3.04 36.05 16.29
N PHE A 95 -3.14 34.76 16.61
CA PHE A 95 -4.06 33.84 15.93
C PHE A 95 -5.53 34.23 16.09
N ASN A 96 -5.95 34.61 17.30
CA ASN A 96 -7.33 35.01 17.58
C ASN A 96 -7.81 36.20 16.74
N HIS A 97 -6.87 36.99 16.20
CA HIS A 97 -7.16 38.16 15.37
C HIS A 97 -6.90 37.93 13.88
N GLY A 98 -6.68 36.68 13.45
CA GLY A 98 -6.53 36.32 12.03
C GLY A 98 -5.10 36.44 11.50
N GLY A 99 -4.10 36.36 12.36
CA GLY A 99 -2.70 36.27 11.98
C GLY A 99 -2.40 35.14 11.00
N ARG A 100 -1.69 35.43 9.90
CA ARG A 100 -1.35 34.44 8.86
C ARG A 100 0.12 34.44 8.44
N ILE A 101 0.85 35.54 8.58
CA ILE A 101 2.25 35.61 8.16
C ILE A 101 3.15 35.58 9.40
N LEU A 102 3.99 34.56 9.50
CA LEU A 102 4.92 34.38 10.61
C LEU A 102 6.35 34.62 10.13
N GLU A 103 7.07 35.54 10.78
CA GLU A 103 8.51 35.76 10.61
C GLU A 103 9.21 35.63 11.95
N GLY A 104 10.41 35.05 12.01
CA GLY A 104 11.11 34.80 13.28
C GLY A 104 10.77 33.45 13.90
N SER A 105 11.25 33.23 15.12
CA SER A 105 11.19 31.94 15.81
C SER A 105 10.54 32.10 17.18
N TYR A 106 9.36 31.55 17.40
CA TYR A 106 8.60 31.83 18.63
C TYR A 106 8.48 30.58 19.47
N LYS A 107 9.01 30.59 20.69
CA LYS A 107 8.87 29.43 21.57
C LYS A 107 7.48 29.43 22.20
N VAL A 108 6.81 28.31 22.09
CA VAL A 108 5.46 28.10 22.63
C VAL A 108 5.43 26.88 23.54
N THR A 109 4.56 26.92 24.54
CA THR A 109 4.30 25.82 25.48
C THR A 109 2.94 25.16 25.26
N ASP A 110 2.04 25.80 24.50
CA ASP A 110 0.78 25.23 24.06
C ASP A 110 0.92 24.56 22.67
N VAL A 111 0.59 23.27 22.62
CA VAL A 111 0.63 22.46 21.41
C VAL A 111 -0.45 22.86 20.39
N ASN A 112 -1.58 23.40 20.83
CA ASN A 112 -2.68 23.80 19.94
C ASN A 112 -2.24 24.88 18.95
N LEU A 113 -1.24 25.69 19.31
CA LEU A 113 -0.66 26.69 18.43
C LEU A 113 0.07 26.08 17.23
N ILE A 114 0.61 24.87 17.36
CA ILE A 114 1.23 24.14 16.24
C ILE A 114 0.18 23.73 15.21
N LEU A 115 -1.01 23.32 15.67
CA LEU A 115 -2.12 22.95 14.78
C LEU A 115 -2.64 24.15 13.99
N ASN A 116 -2.58 25.36 14.57
CA ASN A 116 -2.98 26.59 13.90
C ASN A 116 -2.02 27.00 12.75
N LEU A 117 -0.83 26.42 12.65
CA LEU A 117 0.08 26.64 11.51
C LEU A 117 -0.43 26.05 10.18
N ARG A 118 -1.62 25.42 10.15
CA ARG A 118 -2.32 24.99 8.92
C ARG A 118 -2.82 26.13 8.04
N ILE A 119 -2.93 27.33 8.58
CA ILE A 119 -3.44 28.50 7.86
C ILE A 119 -2.42 29.65 7.75
N THR A 120 -1.18 29.39 8.18
CA THR A 120 -0.09 30.36 8.17
C THR A 120 0.85 30.13 6.99
N SER A 121 1.52 31.18 6.57
CA SER A 121 2.63 31.17 5.63
C SER A 121 3.75 32.08 6.16
N GLY A 122 4.92 32.03 5.52
CA GLY A 122 6.06 32.86 5.90
C GLY A 122 7.31 32.04 6.22
N ASN A 123 8.39 32.75 6.55
CA ASN A 123 9.71 32.17 6.77
C ASN A 123 10.00 31.87 8.25
N GLY A 124 9.07 32.21 9.15
CA GLY A 124 9.16 31.94 10.58
C GLY A 124 8.63 30.56 10.99
N GLY A 125 8.61 30.31 12.30
CA GLY A 125 8.08 29.08 12.87
C GLY A 125 7.87 29.14 14.37
N LEU A 126 7.28 28.08 14.91
CA LEU A 126 7.04 27.90 16.34
C LEU A 126 7.99 26.83 16.89
N PHE A 127 8.70 27.16 17.96
CA PHE A 127 9.50 26.21 18.73
C PHE A 127 8.63 25.55 19.80
N TYR A 128 8.41 24.25 19.67
CA TYR A 128 7.73 23.44 20.69
C TYR A 128 8.59 22.23 21.03
N LYS A 129 8.90 22.04 22.33
CA LYS A 129 9.79 20.97 22.82
C LYS A 129 11.11 20.87 22.04
N ASN A 130 11.72 22.03 21.74
CA ASN A 130 12.98 22.17 20.99
C ASN A 130 12.93 21.73 19.50
N ILE A 131 11.74 21.57 18.93
CA ILE A 131 11.55 21.35 17.49
C ILE A 131 10.95 22.62 16.89
N LEU A 132 11.54 23.11 15.80
CA LEU A 132 11.00 24.22 15.01
C LEU A 132 9.98 23.69 14.01
N TYR A 133 8.73 24.10 14.17
CA TYR A 133 7.65 23.86 13.22
C TYR A 133 7.50 25.10 12.32
N PRO A 134 7.95 25.06 11.05
CA PRO A 134 7.86 26.21 10.17
C PRO A 134 6.40 26.54 9.82
N ALA A 135 6.11 27.83 9.70
CA ALA A 135 4.83 28.30 9.17
C ALA A 135 4.70 28.01 7.67
N GLY A 136 5.78 28.17 6.91
CA GLY A 136 5.85 27.90 5.47
C GLY A 136 6.51 26.57 5.11
N ASN A 137 7.29 26.59 4.04
CA ASN A 137 7.98 25.41 3.51
C ASN A 137 9.04 24.87 4.47
N ILE A 138 9.29 23.57 4.38
CA ILE A 138 10.33 22.86 5.12
C ILE A 138 11.59 22.85 4.25
N VAL A 139 12.54 23.74 4.55
CA VAL A 139 13.74 23.97 3.73
C VAL A 139 14.99 23.48 4.47
N ASN A 140 15.73 22.53 3.88
CA ASN A 140 17.02 22.04 4.41
C ASN A 140 16.99 21.58 5.88
N GLN A 141 15.84 21.09 6.34
CA GLN A 141 15.68 20.61 7.71
C GLN A 141 14.86 19.33 7.75
N PHE A 142 15.17 18.49 8.74
CA PHE A 142 14.41 17.28 9.02
C PHE A 142 13.49 17.53 10.21
N ILE A 143 12.20 17.21 10.07
CA ILE A 143 11.19 17.43 11.11
C ILE A 143 10.50 16.12 11.46
N GLN A 144 10.28 15.90 12.75
CA GLN A 144 9.43 14.84 13.24
C GLN A 144 8.06 15.43 13.64
N LEU A 145 6.99 14.74 13.26
CA LEU A 145 5.60 15.05 13.60
C LEU A 145 5.05 13.93 14.51
N PRO A 146 5.22 14.02 15.85
CA PRO A 146 4.78 12.98 16.77
C PRO A 146 3.25 12.93 16.92
N VAL A 147 2.68 11.74 16.80
CA VAL A 147 1.26 11.42 17.03
C VAL A 147 1.15 10.46 18.23
N PRO A 148 0.33 10.73 19.27
CA PRO A 148 -0.57 11.87 19.42
C PRO A 148 0.05 13.09 20.13
N SER A 149 1.32 13.00 20.58
CA SER A 149 1.88 13.94 21.57
C SER A 149 2.09 15.38 21.09
N VAL A 150 2.08 15.60 19.77
CA VAL A 150 2.05 16.94 19.13
C VAL A 150 0.82 17.07 18.24
N PHE A 151 0.59 16.09 17.37
CA PHE A 151 -0.58 16.06 16.50
C PHE A 151 -1.60 15.06 17.05
N PRO A 152 -2.82 15.47 17.43
CA PRO A 152 -3.78 14.56 18.08
C PRO A 152 -4.12 13.31 17.25
N THR A 153 -4.16 13.45 15.93
CA THR A 153 -4.44 12.36 14.99
C THR A 153 -3.41 12.29 13.87
N ILE A 154 -3.43 11.19 13.11
CA ILE A 154 -2.61 11.03 11.91
C ILE A 154 -3.07 12.04 10.83
N HIS A 155 -4.39 12.22 10.68
CA HIS A 155 -4.99 13.23 9.79
C HIS A 155 -4.48 14.63 10.10
N ASP A 156 -4.39 14.99 11.38
CA ASP A 156 -3.88 16.29 11.81
C ASP A 156 -2.44 16.57 11.34
N ALA A 157 -1.58 15.55 11.35
CA ALA A 157 -0.20 15.65 10.88
C ALA A 157 -0.15 15.73 9.34
N VAL A 158 -0.97 14.94 8.65
CA VAL A 158 -1.04 14.92 7.17
C VAL A 158 -1.57 16.26 6.64
N GLU A 159 -2.65 16.79 7.20
CA GLU A 159 -3.24 18.07 6.81
C GLU A 159 -2.29 19.25 7.08
N TRP A 160 -1.48 19.18 8.14
CA TRP A 160 -0.46 20.19 8.40
C TRP A 160 0.62 20.22 7.32
N LEU A 161 0.95 19.05 6.73
CA LEU A 161 1.89 18.93 5.62
C LEU A 161 1.28 19.23 4.24
N ASP A 162 -0.02 19.04 4.04
CA ASP A 162 -0.69 19.22 2.75
C ASP A 162 -0.49 20.63 2.13
N ILE A 163 -0.25 21.64 2.97
CA ILE A 163 -0.03 23.02 2.55
C ILE A 163 1.47 23.42 2.48
N LYS A 164 2.40 22.48 2.65
CA LYS A 164 3.84 22.74 2.72
C LYS A 164 4.60 22.02 1.60
N ARG A 165 5.69 22.64 1.15
CA ARG A 165 6.71 21.96 0.33
C ARG A 165 7.87 21.51 1.21
N VAL A 166 8.43 20.34 0.90
CA VAL A 166 9.70 19.86 1.45
C VAL A 166 10.76 20.03 0.38
N VAL A 167 11.75 20.89 0.62
CA VAL A 167 12.72 21.30 -0.40
C VAL A 167 14.16 21.20 0.09
N GLY A 168 15.08 21.04 -0.87
CA GLY A 168 16.50 20.88 -0.60
C GLY A 168 16.79 19.53 0.06
N SER A 169 17.62 19.53 1.11
CA SER A 169 17.94 18.33 1.89
C SER A 169 16.93 18.04 3.02
N GLY A 170 15.73 18.62 2.95
CA GLY A 170 14.70 18.45 3.98
C GLY A 170 14.05 17.07 3.98
N GLY A 171 13.37 16.73 5.08
CA GLY A 171 12.61 15.49 5.20
C GLY A 171 11.61 15.55 6.37
N VAL A 172 10.59 14.70 6.32
CA VAL A 172 9.56 14.65 7.37
C VAL A 172 9.23 13.21 7.76
N ASP A 173 9.23 12.94 9.07
CA ASP A 173 8.71 11.70 9.63
C ASP A 173 7.46 11.97 10.46
N ILE A 174 6.31 11.44 10.04
CA ILE A 174 5.12 11.32 10.90
C ILE A 174 5.33 10.08 11.77
N LEU A 175 5.55 10.29 13.07
CA LEU A 175 5.87 9.23 14.03
C LEU A 175 4.64 8.88 14.87
N ILE A 176 4.10 7.68 14.68
CA ILE A 176 2.91 7.18 15.36
C ILE A 176 3.33 6.34 16.57
N ALA A 177 2.98 6.80 17.77
CA ALA A 177 3.25 6.06 19.00
C ALA A 177 2.38 4.80 19.12
N ASP A 178 2.81 3.83 19.92
CA ASP A 178 2.00 2.68 20.32
C ASP A 178 0.63 3.14 20.84
N GLY A 179 -0.43 2.48 20.36
CA GLY A 179 -1.81 2.86 20.65
C GLY A 179 -2.79 2.36 19.60
N THR A 180 -4.07 2.68 19.80
CA THR A 180 -5.16 2.37 18.87
C THR A 180 -5.76 3.67 18.35
N TYR A 181 -5.87 3.79 17.02
CA TYR A 181 -6.31 4.98 16.32
C TYR A 181 -7.53 4.66 15.45
N ALA A 182 -8.58 5.46 15.58
CA ALA A 182 -9.78 5.31 14.75
C ALA A 182 -9.57 6.00 13.39
N ILE A 183 -9.80 5.27 12.29
CA ILE A 183 -9.72 5.76 10.91
C ILE A 183 -11.13 5.71 10.33
N ASN A 184 -11.88 6.80 10.51
CA ASN A 184 -13.28 6.92 10.06
C ASN A 184 -13.42 7.47 8.63
N HIS A 185 -12.31 7.94 8.06
CA HIS A 185 -12.18 8.36 6.67
C HIS A 185 -10.72 8.18 6.23
N PRO A 186 -10.45 8.04 4.92
CA PRO A 186 -9.10 7.74 4.44
C PRO A 186 -8.06 8.77 4.86
N ILE A 187 -6.87 8.29 5.24
CA ILE A 187 -5.67 9.11 5.29
C ILE A 187 -5.25 9.35 3.85
N GLN A 188 -5.53 10.56 3.35
CA GLN A 188 -5.35 10.92 1.95
C GLN A 188 -4.42 12.12 1.79
N PRO A 189 -3.10 11.91 1.72
CA PRO A 189 -2.13 12.98 1.53
C PRO A 189 -2.26 13.68 0.17
N LYS A 190 -1.90 14.97 0.12
CA LYS A 190 -1.85 15.79 -1.11
C LYS A 190 -0.45 16.32 -1.42
N TRP A 191 0.57 15.63 -0.90
CA TRP A 191 1.95 16.11 -0.92
C TRP A 191 2.55 16.07 -2.32
N LEU A 192 3.22 17.16 -2.70
CA LEU A 192 4.00 17.23 -3.93
C LEU A 192 5.41 16.65 -3.77
N ASP A 193 5.88 16.49 -2.53
CA ASP A 193 7.24 16.05 -2.18
C ASP A 193 7.23 14.73 -1.40
N GLY A 194 6.28 13.83 -1.71
CA GLY A 194 6.08 12.57 -0.99
C GLY A 194 7.31 11.68 -0.87
N GLN A 195 8.26 11.78 -1.80
CA GLN A 195 9.56 11.10 -1.76
C GLN A 195 10.48 11.53 -0.60
N LEU A 196 10.13 12.59 0.14
CA LEU A 196 10.85 13.09 1.32
C LEU A 196 10.04 12.91 2.61
N ILE A 197 8.91 12.22 2.55
CA ILE A 197 7.97 12.10 3.67
C ILE A 197 7.75 10.63 4.01
N SER A 198 7.81 10.31 5.30
CA SER A 198 7.49 8.99 5.83
C SER A 198 6.36 9.02 6.86
N ILE A 199 5.66 7.90 7.00
CA ILE A 199 4.74 7.61 8.11
C ILE A 199 5.20 6.31 8.77
N ARG A 200 5.55 6.38 10.06
CA ARG A 200 6.23 5.31 10.77
C ARG A 200 5.60 5.06 12.13
N GLY A 201 5.20 3.82 12.39
CA GLY A 201 4.81 3.34 13.71
C GLY A 201 5.93 2.54 14.38
N ASN A 202 5.55 1.47 15.09
CA ASN A 202 6.46 0.55 15.73
C ASN A 202 6.88 -0.57 14.77
N GLU A 203 7.99 -0.37 14.05
CA GLU A 203 8.49 -1.33 13.05
C GLU A 203 8.94 -2.67 13.65
N SER A 204 9.26 -2.72 14.94
CA SER A 204 9.63 -3.97 15.62
C SER A 204 8.41 -4.77 16.09
N GLN A 205 7.30 -4.08 16.37
CA GLN A 205 6.08 -4.64 16.94
C GLN A 205 4.86 -3.92 16.33
N PRO A 206 4.57 -4.13 15.03
CA PRO A 206 3.52 -3.39 14.33
C PRO A 206 2.12 -3.60 14.92
N ASN A 207 1.89 -4.68 15.67
CA ASN A 207 0.64 -4.92 16.39
C ASN A 207 0.41 -4.00 17.60
N ARG A 208 1.39 -3.17 17.96
CA ARG A 208 1.23 -2.16 19.02
C ARG A 208 0.72 -0.82 18.51
N VAL A 209 0.76 -0.59 17.20
CA VAL A 209 0.16 0.57 16.53
C VAL A 209 -1.01 0.08 15.68
N ILE A 210 -2.23 0.16 16.22
CA ILE A 210 -3.43 -0.39 15.60
C ILE A 210 -4.25 0.73 14.96
N LEU A 211 -4.43 0.67 13.64
CA LEU A 211 -5.29 1.55 12.86
C LEU A 211 -6.64 0.85 12.64
N ASN A 212 -7.65 1.20 13.42
CA ASN A 212 -9.00 0.66 13.28
C ASN A 212 -9.71 1.38 12.13
N LEU A 213 -9.70 0.77 10.95
CA LEU A 213 -10.36 1.26 9.74
C LEU A 213 -11.84 0.92 9.78
N ASP A 214 -12.70 1.94 9.83
CA ASP A 214 -14.12 1.75 9.52
C ASP A 214 -14.28 1.51 8.02
N ASN A 215 -14.43 0.23 7.63
CA ASN A 215 -14.53 -0.19 6.23
C ASN A 215 -15.86 0.20 5.58
N THR A 216 -16.83 0.72 6.32
CA THR A 216 -18.11 1.14 5.74
C THR A 216 -17.91 2.22 4.68
N ASN A 217 -18.84 2.31 3.73
CA ASN A 217 -18.77 3.25 2.62
C ASN A 217 -17.53 3.09 1.72
N ASN A 218 -16.94 1.88 1.69
CA ASN A 218 -15.73 1.56 0.93
C ASN A 218 -14.50 2.40 1.29
N ASN A 219 -14.39 2.86 2.54
CA ASN A 219 -13.24 3.63 3.00
C ASN A 219 -11.94 2.83 2.91
N ASP A 220 -10.90 3.47 2.39
CA ASP A 220 -9.52 2.98 2.49
C ASP A 220 -8.86 3.49 3.79
N CYS A 221 -7.85 2.81 4.33
CA CYS A 221 -7.06 3.37 5.44
C CYS A 221 -6.06 4.40 4.93
N PHE A 222 -5.20 4.01 3.99
CA PHE A 222 -4.35 4.93 3.24
C PHE A 222 -4.78 4.99 1.79
N LEU A 223 -5.03 6.21 1.29
CA LEU A 223 -5.44 6.46 -0.09
C LEU A 223 -4.48 7.45 -0.75
N PHE A 224 -3.66 6.95 -1.68
CA PHE A 224 -2.79 7.76 -2.52
C PHE A 224 -3.43 7.93 -3.89
N THR A 225 -3.62 9.18 -4.32
CA THR A 225 -4.21 9.49 -5.63
C THR A 225 -3.41 10.55 -6.37
N SER A 226 -3.66 10.69 -7.67
CA SER A 226 -3.20 11.83 -8.49
C SER A 226 -1.68 11.99 -8.52
N GLY A 227 -0.95 10.88 -8.61
CA GLY A 227 0.52 10.87 -8.66
C GLY A 227 1.21 11.13 -7.32
N VAL A 228 0.46 11.31 -6.21
CA VAL A 228 1.05 11.46 -4.87
C VAL A 228 1.78 10.18 -4.48
N GLY A 229 2.97 10.33 -3.90
CA GLY A 229 3.76 9.23 -3.38
C GLY A 229 4.10 9.34 -1.90
N ILE A 230 4.83 8.36 -1.39
CA ILE A 230 5.41 8.37 -0.04
C ILE A 230 6.73 7.59 -0.05
N SER A 231 7.74 8.09 0.67
CA SER A 231 9.07 7.49 0.68
C SER A 231 9.15 6.25 1.56
N TRP A 232 8.34 6.19 2.62
CA TRP A 232 8.31 5.06 3.54
C TRP A 232 7.02 5.04 4.36
N LEU A 233 6.29 3.92 4.29
CA LEU A 233 5.10 3.63 5.08
C LEU A 233 5.34 2.34 5.86
N ASN A 234 5.40 2.35 7.20
CA ASN A 234 5.76 1.14 7.95
C ASN A 234 5.31 1.17 9.43
N GLY A 235 5.27 -0.01 10.07
CA GLY A 235 5.25 -0.16 11.54
C GLY A 235 3.87 -0.16 12.19
N PHE A 236 2.84 -0.69 11.54
CA PHE A 236 1.50 -0.70 12.11
C PHE A 236 0.64 -1.88 11.62
N GLN A 237 -0.41 -2.15 12.38
CA GLN A 237 -1.49 -3.07 12.02
C GLN A 237 -2.72 -2.26 11.58
N ILE A 238 -3.23 -2.53 10.38
CA ILE A 238 -4.53 -2.03 9.90
C ILE A 238 -5.58 -3.11 10.22
N GLN A 239 -6.57 -2.74 11.01
CA GLN A 239 -7.66 -3.63 11.42
C GLN A 239 -8.97 -3.08 10.86
N GLY A 240 -9.59 -3.81 9.93
CA GLY A 240 -10.93 -3.49 9.47
C GLY A 240 -11.98 -3.74 10.55
N VAL A 241 -12.88 -2.77 10.72
CA VAL A 241 -14.07 -2.83 11.58
C VAL A 241 -15.32 -2.51 10.77
N ASN A 242 -16.49 -2.91 11.27
CA ASN A 242 -17.83 -2.68 10.71
C ASN A 242 -18.13 -3.29 9.32
N GLY A 243 -17.13 -3.60 8.50
CA GLY A 243 -17.33 -4.24 7.18
C GLY A 243 -17.25 -5.77 7.18
N TRP A 244 -16.40 -6.34 8.02
CA TRP A 244 -16.23 -7.79 8.16
C TRP A 244 -17.24 -8.35 9.16
N VAL A 245 -17.95 -9.42 8.80
CA VAL A 245 -18.92 -10.10 9.68
C VAL A 245 -18.35 -11.40 10.23
N SER A 246 -17.87 -12.25 9.32
CA SER A 246 -17.16 -13.50 9.60
C SER A 246 -16.30 -13.85 8.39
N GLN A 247 -15.46 -14.88 8.49
CA GLN A 247 -14.64 -15.32 7.36
C GLN A 247 -15.54 -15.64 6.15
N GLY A 248 -15.27 -15.01 5.01
CA GLY A 248 -16.06 -15.18 3.79
C GLY A 248 -17.33 -14.33 3.69
N VAL A 249 -17.71 -13.59 4.75
CA VAL A 249 -18.97 -12.84 4.82
C VAL A 249 -18.72 -11.37 5.13
N TRP A 250 -19.24 -10.50 4.25
CA TRP A 250 -19.02 -9.06 4.29
C TRP A 250 -20.35 -8.32 4.29
N ASN A 251 -20.37 -7.17 4.97
CA ASN A 251 -21.43 -6.20 4.79
C ASN A 251 -21.34 -5.56 3.40
N THR A 252 -22.48 -5.06 2.91
CA THR A 252 -22.53 -4.34 1.63
C THR A 252 -21.72 -3.05 1.70
N GLN A 253 -21.18 -2.61 0.54
CA GLN A 253 -20.43 -1.36 0.42
C GLN A 253 -19.24 -1.25 1.39
N CYS A 254 -18.54 -2.36 1.62
CA CYS A 254 -17.37 -2.43 2.47
C CYS A 254 -16.11 -2.82 1.69
N TYR A 255 -15.99 -2.36 0.44
CA TYR A 255 -14.94 -2.73 -0.52
C TYR A 255 -13.68 -1.85 -0.46
N GLY A 256 -13.38 -1.33 0.73
CA GLY A 256 -12.19 -0.53 1.01
C GLY A 256 -10.89 -1.35 1.01
N ALA A 257 -9.76 -0.66 1.02
CA ALA A 257 -8.43 -1.24 1.07
C ALA A 257 -7.64 -0.77 2.30
N GLY A 258 -6.70 -1.59 2.78
CA GLY A 258 -5.76 -1.13 3.79
C GLY A 258 -4.84 -0.06 3.21
N ILE A 259 -4.25 -0.33 2.05
CA ILE A 259 -3.42 0.62 1.30
C ILE A 259 -3.88 0.62 -0.15
N ARG A 260 -4.29 1.79 -0.66
CA ARG A 260 -4.66 1.99 -2.07
C ARG A 260 -3.79 3.05 -2.71
N ALA A 261 -3.25 2.74 -3.89
CA ALA A 261 -2.58 3.70 -4.76
C ALA A 261 -3.27 3.71 -6.13
N VAL A 262 -3.67 4.88 -6.63
CA VAL A 262 -4.41 5.02 -7.90
C VAL A 262 -4.00 6.26 -8.70
N GLY A 263 -3.83 6.10 -10.02
CA GLY A 263 -3.54 7.22 -10.92
C GLY A 263 -2.09 7.68 -10.89
N GLY A 264 -1.15 6.75 -11.12
CA GLY A 264 0.27 7.06 -11.29
C GLY A 264 1.06 7.31 -10.00
N CYS A 265 0.55 6.87 -8.84
CA CYS A 265 1.21 7.04 -7.55
C CYS A 265 2.45 6.14 -7.40
N ASN A 266 3.43 6.56 -6.60
CA ASN A 266 4.57 5.72 -6.18
C ASN A 266 4.62 5.62 -4.65
N VAL A 267 4.33 4.44 -4.11
CA VAL A 267 4.23 4.20 -2.67
C VAL A 267 5.27 3.17 -2.26
N LYS A 268 6.14 3.53 -1.32
CA LYS A 268 7.10 2.59 -0.73
C LYS A 268 6.68 2.22 0.69
N CYS A 269 6.46 0.93 0.90
CA CYS A 269 6.13 0.31 2.16
C CYS A 269 7.33 -0.45 2.72
N GLY A 270 7.45 -0.48 4.04
CA GLY A 270 8.25 -1.47 4.74
C GLY A 270 7.47 -2.77 4.96
N ILE A 271 8.15 -3.77 5.55
CA ILE A 271 7.60 -5.11 5.79
C ILE A 271 6.83 -5.24 7.11
N ALA A 272 7.00 -4.29 8.03
CA ALA A 272 6.32 -4.29 9.32
C ALA A 272 4.90 -3.72 9.19
N ILE A 273 4.11 -4.32 8.30
CA ILE A 273 2.71 -3.99 8.07
C ILE A 273 1.90 -5.27 8.19
N MET A 274 0.82 -5.20 8.98
CA MET A 274 -0.18 -6.26 9.09
C MET A 274 -1.54 -5.69 8.73
N ILE A 275 -2.30 -6.36 7.88
CA ILE A 275 -3.65 -5.93 7.49
C ILE A 275 -4.60 -7.08 7.77
N ASP A 276 -5.62 -6.85 8.60
CA ASP A 276 -6.62 -7.86 8.94
C ASP A 276 -8.04 -7.34 8.69
N LYS A 277 -8.89 -8.20 8.12
CA LYS A 277 -10.33 -7.93 7.90
C LYS A 277 -10.62 -6.70 7.05
N VAL A 278 -9.82 -6.44 6.02
CA VAL A 278 -10.06 -5.38 5.02
C VAL A 278 -10.30 -6.00 3.64
N TYR A 279 -11.30 -5.51 2.89
CA TYR A 279 -11.78 -6.20 1.69
C TYR A 279 -10.70 -6.34 0.61
N TYR A 280 -9.89 -5.29 0.43
CA TYR A 280 -8.60 -5.37 -0.25
C TYR A 280 -7.46 -5.13 0.75
N GLY A 281 -6.40 -5.94 0.73
CA GLY A 281 -5.24 -5.69 1.59
C GLY A 281 -4.43 -4.50 1.09
N ILE A 282 -3.58 -4.75 0.08
CA ILE A 282 -2.82 -3.75 -0.67
C ILE A 282 -3.31 -3.76 -2.11
N ARG A 283 -3.65 -2.57 -2.63
CA ARG A 283 -4.23 -2.40 -3.97
C ARG A 283 -3.52 -1.30 -4.76
N SER A 284 -2.84 -1.69 -5.83
CA SER A 284 -2.24 -0.78 -6.82
C SER A 284 -3.13 -0.72 -8.06
N MET A 285 -3.45 0.49 -8.53
CA MET A 285 -4.37 0.70 -9.65
C MET A 285 -3.91 1.79 -10.62
N GLN A 286 -4.26 1.64 -11.90
CA GLN A 286 -4.22 2.69 -12.92
C GLN A 286 -2.86 3.41 -12.99
N GLY A 287 -1.83 2.68 -13.39
CA GLY A 287 -0.47 3.19 -13.57
C GLY A 287 0.32 3.41 -12.29
N SER A 288 -0.27 3.14 -11.11
CA SER A 288 0.44 3.25 -9.83
C SER A 288 1.44 2.12 -9.63
N THR A 289 2.42 2.34 -8.76
CA THR A 289 3.36 1.33 -8.29
C THR A 289 3.43 1.35 -6.76
N ILE A 290 3.35 0.17 -6.16
CA ILE A 290 3.60 -0.02 -4.72
C ILE A 290 4.79 -0.98 -4.57
N HIS A 291 5.77 -0.61 -3.75
CA HIS A 291 6.93 -1.44 -3.40
C HIS A 291 6.86 -1.84 -1.92
N ALA A 292 6.85 -3.14 -1.62
CA ALA A 292 6.72 -3.70 -0.28
C ALA A 292 7.64 -4.93 -0.13
N ASN A 293 8.92 -4.77 -0.45
CA ASN A 293 9.89 -5.86 -0.54
C ASN A 293 10.67 -6.04 0.77
N VAL A 294 10.98 -7.30 1.11
CA VAL A 294 12.04 -7.64 2.07
C VAL A 294 13.41 -7.19 1.53
N SER A 295 14.28 -6.65 2.39
CA SER A 295 15.57 -6.08 1.98
C SER A 295 16.66 -7.11 1.69
N GLU A 296 16.61 -8.26 2.36
CA GLU A 296 17.54 -9.38 2.20
C GLU A 296 16.76 -10.68 2.31
N TYR A 297 17.00 -11.60 1.38
CA TYR A 297 16.31 -12.89 1.35
C TYR A 297 17.24 -14.02 1.77
N ASP A 298 16.80 -14.81 2.76
CA ASP A 298 17.59 -15.91 3.35
C ASP A 298 17.26 -17.30 2.77
N GLY A 299 16.30 -17.38 1.84
CA GLY A 299 15.79 -18.65 1.31
C GLY A 299 14.44 -19.09 1.85
N SER A 300 13.86 -18.39 2.85
CA SER A 300 12.60 -18.78 3.52
C SER A 300 11.36 -18.10 2.96
N GLN A 301 10.28 -18.82 2.68
CA GLN A 301 9.03 -18.19 2.21
C GLN A 301 8.33 -17.40 3.32
N GLY A 302 7.83 -16.21 3.00
CA GLY A 302 7.19 -15.29 3.95
C GLY A 302 8.12 -14.21 4.51
N GLY A 303 7.71 -13.56 5.62
CA GLY A 303 8.48 -12.53 6.31
C GLY A 303 8.28 -11.09 5.83
N GLY A 304 7.48 -10.89 4.78
CA GLY A 304 7.07 -9.58 4.27
C GLY A 304 5.79 -9.05 4.89
N VAL A 305 5.10 -8.16 4.17
CA VAL A 305 3.78 -7.65 4.58
C VAL A 305 2.80 -8.80 4.72
N LYS A 306 2.01 -8.79 5.80
CA LYS A 306 1.00 -9.83 6.07
C LYS A 306 -0.41 -9.31 5.91
N VAL A 307 -1.23 -10.04 5.15
CA VAL A 307 -2.67 -9.76 5.00
C VAL A 307 -3.49 -11.00 5.38
N THR A 308 -4.45 -10.83 6.28
CA THR A 308 -5.35 -11.88 6.76
C THR A 308 -6.81 -11.49 6.58
N ASN A 309 -7.66 -12.47 6.24
CA ASN A 309 -9.12 -12.30 6.16
C ASN A 309 -9.55 -11.17 5.20
N ALA A 310 -8.86 -11.00 4.07
CA ALA A 310 -9.32 -10.07 3.04
C ALA A 310 -10.58 -10.60 2.33
N GLY A 311 -11.34 -9.72 1.69
CA GLY A 311 -12.60 -10.11 1.04
C GLY A 311 -12.34 -10.68 -0.35
N ASP A 312 -11.98 -9.79 -1.27
CA ASP A 312 -11.70 -10.17 -2.65
C ASP A 312 -10.24 -10.57 -2.84
N VAL A 313 -9.29 -9.68 -2.51
CA VAL A 313 -7.86 -9.93 -2.75
C VAL A 313 -6.98 -9.37 -1.64
N ALA A 314 -5.99 -10.14 -1.18
CA ALA A 314 -4.97 -9.63 -0.25
C ALA A 314 -3.98 -8.67 -0.94
N PHE A 315 -3.40 -9.05 -2.08
CA PHE A 315 -2.47 -8.23 -2.87
C PHE A 315 -2.96 -8.10 -4.31
N HIS A 316 -3.33 -6.89 -4.72
CA HIS A 316 -4.03 -6.64 -5.97
C HIS A 316 -3.31 -5.60 -6.83
N ALA A 317 -3.01 -5.95 -8.09
CA ALA A 317 -2.60 -5.03 -9.14
C ALA A 317 -3.63 -4.99 -10.28
N TYR A 318 -4.23 -3.82 -10.52
CA TYR A 318 -5.19 -3.56 -11.60
C TYR A 318 -4.65 -2.52 -12.56
N ASN A 319 -4.23 -2.91 -13.77
CA ASN A 319 -3.58 -2.00 -14.73
C ASN A 319 -2.47 -1.15 -14.06
N ALA A 320 -1.64 -1.80 -13.24
CA ALA A 320 -0.67 -1.19 -12.33
C ALA A 320 0.38 -2.21 -11.90
N ALA A 321 1.39 -1.79 -11.14
CA ALA A 321 2.44 -2.67 -10.62
C ALA A 321 2.40 -2.77 -9.09
N LEU A 322 2.70 -3.96 -8.56
CA LEU A 322 2.90 -4.23 -7.14
C LEU A 322 4.08 -5.18 -6.96
N GLU A 323 5.09 -4.72 -6.23
CA GLU A 323 6.22 -5.55 -5.80
C GLU A 323 6.04 -5.83 -4.30
N CYS A 324 5.94 -7.10 -3.93
CA CYS A 324 5.66 -7.53 -2.56
C CYS A 324 6.39 -8.85 -2.24
N MET A 325 7.71 -8.84 -2.33
CA MET A 325 8.55 -10.02 -2.02
C MET A 325 8.36 -10.48 -0.57
N GLY A 326 8.26 -11.79 -0.36
CA GLY A 326 8.04 -12.41 0.95
C GLY A 326 6.67 -12.13 1.57
N ALA A 327 5.75 -11.49 0.85
CA ALA A 327 4.44 -11.17 1.38
C ALA A 327 3.60 -12.42 1.71
N GLU A 328 2.68 -12.28 2.66
CA GLU A 328 1.88 -13.39 3.16
C GLU A 328 0.38 -13.10 3.07
N ALA A 329 -0.36 -13.95 2.35
CA ALA A 329 -1.81 -13.85 2.18
C ALA A 329 -2.53 -15.04 2.83
N TYR A 330 -3.45 -14.76 3.74
CA TYR A 330 -4.18 -15.78 4.49
C TYR A 330 -5.69 -15.59 4.44
N TYR A 331 -6.40 -16.68 4.18
CA TYR A 331 -7.84 -16.80 4.41
C TYR A 331 -8.69 -15.74 3.71
N THR A 332 -8.30 -15.29 2.51
CA THR A 332 -9.12 -14.34 1.75
C THR A 332 -10.40 -15.01 1.27
N GLY A 333 -11.55 -14.31 1.33
CA GLY A 333 -12.82 -14.87 0.88
C GLY A 333 -14.01 -13.90 0.91
N HIS A 334 -14.82 -14.02 -0.14
CA HIS A 334 -16.21 -13.53 -0.18
C HIS A 334 -17.05 -14.62 -0.87
N THR A 335 -17.56 -15.55 -0.07
CA THR A 335 -18.09 -16.84 -0.56
C THR A 335 -19.30 -16.67 -1.48
N SER A 336 -20.22 -15.74 -1.16
CA SER A 336 -21.41 -15.47 -1.97
C SER A 336 -21.10 -14.93 -3.37
N GLU A 337 -20.00 -14.19 -3.52
CA GLU A 337 -19.55 -13.64 -4.81
C GLU A 337 -18.57 -14.57 -5.54
N GLY A 338 -18.13 -15.65 -4.90
CA GLY A 338 -17.10 -16.53 -5.45
C GLY A 338 -15.75 -15.81 -5.62
N LEU A 339 -15.35 -14.99 -4.66
CA LEU A 339 -14.06 -14.29 -4.63
C LEU A 339 -13.19 -14.75 -3.46
N GLY A 340 -11.91 -14.34 -3.45
CA GLY A 340 -10.96 -14.66 -2.37
C GLY A 340 -9.61 -15.14 -2.88
N PHE A 341 -8.79 -14.22 -3.36
CA PHE A 341 -7.47 -14.47 -3.92
C PHE A 341 -6.35 -13.96 -2.99
N GLY A 342 -5.26 -14.70 -2.89
CA GLY A 342 -4.06 -14.21 -2.20
C GLY A 342 -3.41 -13.07 -2.97
N PHE A 343 -2.95 -13.37 -4.19
CA PHE A 343 -2.31 -12.43 -5.10
C PHE A 343 -3.07 -12.41 -6.42
N CYS A 344 -3.55 -11.24 -6.87
CA CYS A 344 -4.30 -11.08 -8.12
C CYS A 344 -3.72 -9.98 -8.99
N ALA A 345 -3.24 -10.36 -10.17
CA ALA A 345 -2.96 -9.43 -11.26
C ALA A 345 -4.09 -9.49 -12.31
N GLU A 346 -4.69 -8.35 -12.63
CA GLU A 346 -5.76 -8.28 -13.64
C GLU A 346 -5.70 -7.01 -14.50
N ALA A 347 -6.32 -7.07 -15.68
CA ALA A 347 -6.48 -5.94 -16.60
C ALA A 347 -5.15 -5.23 -16.96
N GLY A 348 -4.09 -5.98 -17.21
CA GLY A 348 -2.74 -5.42 -17.48
C GLY A 348 -1.91 -5.20 -16.22
N GLY A 349 -2.39 -5.61 -15.04
CA GLY A 349 -1.63 -5.53 -13.79
C GLY A 349 -0.42 -6.47 -13.77
N MET A 350 0.60 -6.10 -13.00
CA MET A 350 1.80 -6.89 -12.75
C MET A 350 2.01 -7.03 -11.24
N ILE A 351 2.18 -8.26 -10.76
CA ILE A 351 2.63 -8.55 -9.40
C ILE A 351 3.99 -9.23 -9.45
N ILE A 352 4.93 -8.77 -8.63
CA ILE A 352 6.19 -9.46 -8.32
C ILE A 352 6.14 -9.87 -6.85
N CYS A 353 6.00 -11.16 -6.58
CA CYS A 353 5.81 -11.72 -5.25
C CYS A 353 6.70 -12.95 -5.03
N GLU A 354 7.99 -12.82 -5.37
CA GLU A 354 8.97 -13.86 -5.07
C GLU A 354 8.93 -14.20 -3.58
N TYR A 355 9.02 -15.50 -3.28
CA TYR A 355 9.07 -16.04 -1.93
C TYR A 355 7.83 -15.79 -1.07
N ALA A 356 6.75 -15.33 -1.69
CA ALA A 356 5.49 -15.11 -1.02
C ALA A 356 4.83 -16.42 -0.57
N LYS A 357 3.88 -16.27 0.35
CA LYS A 357 3.09 -17.36 0.91
C LYS A 357 1.60 -17.09 0.76
N ALA A 358 0.85 -18.09 0.32
CA ALA A 358 -0.60 -17.99 0.16
C ALA A 358 -1.32 -19.20 0.75
N VAL A 359 -2.11 -18.99 1.81
CA VAL A 359 -2.73 -20.09 2.57
C VAL A 359 -4.23 -19.90 2.79
N GLY A 360 -5.01 -20.95 2.50
CA GLY A 360 -6.41 -21.01 2.90
C GLY A 360 -7.33 -20.02 2.17
N ASN A 361 -6.90 -19.47 1.04
CA ASN A 361 -7.67 -18.52 0.23
C ASN A 361 -8.78 -19.25 -0.53
N GLU A 362 -9.97 -18.65 -0.59
CA GLU A 362 -11.17 -19.30 -1.11
C GLU A 362 -11.06 -19.68 -2.59
N LYS A 363 -10.31 -18.92 -3.39
CA LYS A 363 -10.11 -19.14 -4.84
C LYS A 363 -8.71 -19.59 -5.22
N ALA A 364 -7.73 -18.71 -5.17
CA ALA A 364 -6.37 -19.09 -5.54
C ALA A 364 -5.34 -18.42 -4.64
N GLY A 365 -4.21 -19.10 -4.46
CA GLY A 365 -3.05 -18.50 -3.82
C GLY A 365 -2.46 -17.40 -4.71
N PHE A 366 -2.04 -17.78 -5.91
CA PHE A 366 -1.47 -16.90 -6.92
C PHE A 366 -2.34 -16.89 -8.17
N TYR A 367 -2.74 -15.71 -8.64
CA TYR A 367 -3.73 -15.55 -9.69
C TYR A 367 -3.35 -14.48 -10.71
N ALA A 368 -3.59 -14.80 -11.99
CA ALA A 368 -3.54 -13.84 -13.08
C ALA A 368 -4.78 -13.99 -13.97
N LEU A 369 -5.60 -12.94 -14.06
CA LEU A 369 -6.74 -12.83 -14.99
C LEU A 369 -6.27 -12.17 -16.29
N SER A 370 -6.99 -12.38 -17.40
CA SER A 370 -6.82 -11.74 -18.72
C SER A 370 -5.91 -10.49 -18.74
N ASN A 371 -4.75 -10.62 -19.41
CA ASN A 371 -3.68 -9.62 -19.53
C ASN A 371 -2.90 -9.27 -18.25
N GLY A 372 -3.25 -9.83 -17.10
CA GLY A 372 -2.48 -9.75 -15.87
C GLY A 372 -1.27 -10.68 -15.89
N THR A 373 -0.22 -10.30 -15.16
CA THR A 373 1.02 -11.08 -15.01
C THR A 373 1.41 -11.18 -13.54
N THR A 374 1.69 -12.40 -13.08
CA THR A 374 2.16 -12.65 -11.71
C THR A 374 3.51 -13.38 -11.75
N TRP A 375 4.53 -12.79 -11.14
CA TRP A 375 5.87 -13.35 -10.98
C TRP A 375 6.03 -13.86 -9.54
N ALA A 376 5.77 -15.15 -9.35
CA ALA A 376 5.62 -15.86 -8.08
C ALA A 376 6.68 -16.96 -7.92
N HIS A 377 7.97 -16.60 -8.02
CA HIS A 377 9.05 -17.59 -7.90
C HIS A 377 9.35 -17.99 -6.45
N GLY A 378 9.70 -19.26 -6.23
CA GLY A 378 10.07 -19.80 -4.92
C GLY A 378 8.97 -19.68 -3.87
N VAL A 379 7.69 -19.74 -4.28
CA VAL A 379 6.54 -19.45 -3.42
C VAL A 379 5.98 -20.69 -2.71
N ASP A 380 5.24 -20.46 -1.63
CA ASP A 380 4.48 -21.49 -0.92
C ASP A 380 2.97 -21.26 -1.07
N SER A 381 2.23 -22.27 -1.53
CA SER A 381 0.78 -22.19 -1.69
C SER A 381 0.07 -23.45 -1.23
N ASN A 382 -0.76 -23.33 -0.18
CA ASN A 382 -1.49 -24.48 0.34
C ASN A 382 -2.89 -24.18 0.87
N ASN A 383 -3.73 -25.21 0.92
CA ASN A 383 -5.11 -25.13 1.43
C ASN A 383 -6.03 -24.14 0.69
N ASN A 384 -5.64 -23.68 -0.50
CA ASN A 384 -6.47 -22.81 -1.35
C ASN A 384 -7.43 -23.67 -2.21
N GLN A 385 -8.40 -23.08 -2.93
CA GLN A 385 -9.11 -23.85 -3.97
C GLN A 385 -8.13 -24.26 -5.09
N TYR A 386 -7.37 -23.31 -5.63
CA TYR A 386 -6.26 -23.55 -6.55
C TYR A 386 -4.97 -23.01 -5.96
N GLY A 387 -3.85 -23.69 -6.13
CA GLY A 387 -2.58 -23.15 -5.68
C GLY A 387 -2.14 -21.96 -6.54
N VAL A 388 -2.00 -22.22 -7.83
CA VAL A 388 -1.71 -21.22 -8.87
C VAL A 388 -2.79 -21.30 -9.94
N LEU A 389 -3.33 -20.16 -10.36
CA LEU A 389 -4.36 -20.07 -11.39
C LEU A 389 -4.03 -18.98 -12.43
N ALA A 390 -3.89 -19.38 -13.68
CA ALA A 390 -3.85 -18.45 -14.82
C ALA A 390 -5.16 -18.56 -15.61
N TRP A 391 -5.98 -17.51 -15.57
CA TRP A 391 -7.26 -17.45 -16.29
C TRP A 391 -7.17 -16.41 -17.41
N GLY A 392 -6.51 -16.80 -18.51
CA GLY A 392 -6.18 -15.88 -19.61
C GLY A 392 -5.07 -14.87 -19.30
N GLY A 393 -4.55 -14.86 -18.08
CA GLY A 393 -3.31 -14.15 -17.70
C GLY A 393 -2.08 -15.07 -17.77
N SER A 394 -0.95 -14.57 -17.27
CA SER A 394 0.31 -15.31 -17.20
C SER A 394 0.82 -15.40 -15.75
N VAL A 395 1.25 -16.58 -15.32
CA VAL A 395 1.93 -16.76 -14.03
C VAL A 395 3.27 -17.45 -14.22
N GLU A 396 4.34 -16.88 -13.69
CA GLU A 396 5.64 -17.53 -13.58
C GLU A 396 5.83 -17.96 -12.12
N CYS A 397 5.91 -19.26 -11.85
CA CYS A 397 6.05 -19.81 -10.50
C CYS A 397 7.23 -20.80 -10.38
N ASN A 398 8.33 -20.49 -11.05
CA ASN A 398 9.56 -21.28 -11.03
C ASN A 398 10.18 -21.36 -9.62
N SER A 399 10.84 -22.47 -9.31
CA SER A 399 11.72 -22.55 -8.14
C SER A 399 12.93 -21.63 -8.31
N LEU A 400 13.40 -21.01 -7.23
CA LEU A 400 14.45 -19.99 -7.24
C LEU A 400 15.58 -20.32 -6.26
N GLY A 401 16.68 -20.82 -6.79
CA GLY A 401 17.84 -21.21 -6.00
C GLY A 401 17.49 -22.32 -4.98
N LYS A 402 17.53 -22.00 -3.68
CA LYS A 402 17.15 -22.92 -2.60
C LYS A 402 15.65 -22.89 -2.26
N ALA A 403 14.94 -21.84 -2.68
CA ALA A 403 13.51 -21.71 -2.45
C ALA A 403 12.75 -22.50 -3.53
N ILE A 404 12.25 -23.66 -3.15
CA ILE A 404 11.42 -24.49 -4.03
C ILE A 404 10.00 -23.90 -4.04
N THR A 405 9.40 -23.77 -5.22
CA THR A 405 7.96 -23.49 -5.32
C THR A 405 7.18 -24.72 -4.88
N THR A 406 6.43 -24.62 -3.77
CA THR A 406 5.67 -25.72 -3.16
C THR A 406 4.16 -25.45 -3.20
N ILE A 407 3.43 -26.30 -3.94
CA ILE A 407 2.00 -26.17 -4.16
C ILE A 407 1.26 -27.41 -3.66
N TYR A 408 0.67 -27.36 -2.48
CA TYR A 408 0.18 -28.59 -1.82
C TYR A 408 -1.15 -28.47 -1.09
N GLN A 409 -1.83 -29.61 -0.93
CA GLN A 409 -3.08 -29.69 -0.14
C GLN A 409 -4.17 -28.70 -0.58
N ASN A 410 -4.21 -28.33 -1.86
CA ASN A 410 -5.25 -27.46 -2.38
C ASN A 410 -6.55 -28.27 -2.59
N LYS A 411 -7.71 -27.62 -2.36
CA LYS A 411 -9.04 -28.24 -2.39
C LYS A 411 -9.48 -28.66 -3.81
N SER A 412 -8.77 -28.19 -4.83
CA SER A 412 -8.89 -28.64 -6.22
C SER A 412 -7.49 -28.85 -6.79
N HIS A 413 -7.07 -28.06 -7.78
CA HIS A 413 -5.81 -28.27 -8.48
C HIS A 413 -4.63 -27.54 -7.83
N GLY A 414 -3.42 -28.10 -8.00
CA GLY A 414 -2.18 -27.41 -7.62
C GLY A 414 -1.94 -26.21 -8.53
N ILE A 415 -1.51 -26.47 -9.77
CA ILE A 415 -1.21 -25.47 -10.79
C ILE A 415 -2.21 -25.62 -11.94
N TYR A 416 -2.97 -24.55 -12.22
CA TYR A 416 -4.08 -24.59 -13.17
C TYR A 416 -4.03 -23.43 -14.19
N ALA A 417 -3.79 -23.74 -15.46
CA ALA A 417 -3.93 -22.80 -16.56
C ALA A 417 -5.23 -23.04 -17.33
N THR A 418 -6.04 -22.00 -17.54
CA THR A 418 -7.30 -22.06 -18.30
C THR A 418 -7.52 -20.82 -19.15
N LYS A 419 -8.47 -20.90 -20.09
CA LYS A 419 -8.91 -19.80 -20.96
C LYS A 419 -7.76 -19.06 -21.62
N ARG A 420 -6.84 -19.80 -22.26
CA ARG A 420 -5.62 -19.27 -22.88
C ARG A 420 -4.60 -18.68 -21.90
N GLY A 421 -4.68 -19.06 -20.62
CA GLY A 421 -3.66 -18.72 -19.63
C GLY A 421 -2.35 -19.44 -19.90
N PHE A 422 -1.28 -18.86 -19.38
CA PHE A 422 0.07 -19.40 -19.44
C PHE A 422 0.62 -19.56 -18.03
N ILE A 423 1.28 -20.70 -17.75
CA ILE A 423 2.06 -20.87 -16.52
C ILE A 423 3.45 -21.43 -16.82
N GLY A 424 4.51 -20.77 -16.36
CA GLY A 424 5.85 -21.35 -16.25
C GLY A 424 6.07 -21.86 -14.83
N ALA A 425 6.35 -23.15 -14.65
CA ALA A 425 6.40 -23.78 -13.32
C ALA A 425 7.70 -24.57 -13.07
N ASN A 426 8.81 -24.12 -13.62
CA ASN A 426 10.04 -24.89 -13.70
C ASN A 426 10.62 -25.21 -12.31
N GLY A 427 10.92 -26.49 -12.09
CA GLY A 427 11.40 -26.98 -10.80
C GLY A 427 10.37 -26.99 -9.67
N ALA A 428 9.08 -26.72 -9.94
CA ALA A 428 8.05 -26.68 -8.91
C ALA A 428 7.63 -28.09 -8.43
N LEU A 429 7.15 -28.15 -7.18
CA LEU A 429 6.56 -29.34 -6.56
C LEU A 429 5.05 -29.12 -6.36
N ALA A 430 4.22 -29.97 -6.97
CA ALA A 430 2.78 -30.03 -6.73
C ALA A 430 2.40 -31.33 -6.03
N SER A 431 1.91 -31.27 -4.78
CA SER A 431 1.65 -32.49 -4.00
C SER A 431 0.36 -32.52 -3.20
N GLU A 432 -0.24 -33.70 -3.03
CA GLU A 432 -1.38 -33.90 -2.11
C GLU A 432 -2.60 -33.01 -2.44
N ASN A 433 -2.79 -32.61 -3.69
CA ASN A 433 -3.93 -31.81 -4.10
C ASN A 433 -5.17 -32.70 -4.34
N SER A 434 -6.35 -32.17 -4.03
CA SER A 434 -7.66 -32.84 -4.24
C SER A 434 -8.09 -32.90 -5.72
N GLY A 435 -7.26 -32.41 -6.63
CA GLY A 435 -7.39 -32.51 -8.07
C GLY A 435 -6.10 -33.02 -8.71
N CYS A 436 -5.77 -32.53 -9.89
CA CYS A 436 -4.46 -32.71 -10.51
C CYS A 436 -3.37 -31.86 -9.84
N GLY A 437 -2.12 -32.31 -9.91
CA GLY A 437 -0.97 -31.47 -9.56
C GLY A 437 -0.79 -30.32 -10.56
N PHE A 438 -0.77 -30.66 -11.86
CA PHE A 438 -0.72 -29.70 -12.97
C PHE A 438 -1.88 -29.95 -13.93
N ILE A 439 -2.60 -28.89 -14.33
CA ILE A 439 -3.68 -29.00 -15.32
C ILE A 439 -3.73 -27.78 -16.25
N ALA A 440 -3.77 -28.05 -17.55
CA ALA A 440 -4.00 -27.05 -18.59
C ALA A 440 -5.29 -27.40 -19.34
N ASN A 441 -6.22 -26.44 -19.50
CA ASN A 441 -7.37 -26.60 -20.38
C ASN A 441 -7.78 -25.34 -21.17
N THR A 442 -8.65 -25.51 -22.15
CA THR A 442 -9.23 -24.40 -22.93
C THR A 442 -8.15 -23.56 -23.61
N SER A 443 -7.31 -24.21 -24.41
CA SER A 443 -6.22 -23.58 -25.18
C SER A 443 -5.18 -22.86 -24.32
N SER A 444 -4.96 -23.30 -23.08
CA SER A 444 -3.91 -22.81 -22.20
C SER A 444 -2.59 -23.59 -22.38
N PHE A 445 -1.55 -23.10 -21.73
CA PHE A 445 -0.20 -23.67 -21.78
C PHE A 445 0.42 -23.74 -20.38
N ILE A 446 1.14 -24.82 -20.08
CA ILE A 446 2.04 -24.89 -18.92
C ILE A 446 3.41 -25.44 -19.35
N ASP A 447 4.48 -24.74 -18.95
CA ASP A 447 5.85 -25.29 -18.91
C ASP A 447 6.05 -26.04 -17.60
N MET A 448 6.35 -27.34 -17.70
CA MET A 448 6.50 -28.28 -16.60
C MET A 448 7.92 -28.82 -16.45
N THR A 449 8.93 -28.10 -16.94
CA THR A 449 10.33 -28.52 -16.90
C THR A 449 10.84 -28.73 -15.47
N ASP A 450 11.52 -29.86 -15.23
CA ASP A 450 12.08 -30.28 -13.93
C ASP A 450 11.06 -30.33 -12.78
N THR A 451 9.76 -30.45 -13.07
CA THR A 451 8.71 -30.47 -12.05
C THR A 451 8.51 -31.84 -11.40
N VAL A 452 7.89 -31.83 -10.22
CA VAL A 452 7.42 -33.04 -9.54
C VAL A 452 5.95 -32.90 -9.20
N SER A 453 5.15 -33.89 -9.58
CA SER A 453 3.74 -34.01 -9.23
C SER A 453 3.46 -35.30 -8.48
N THR A 454 3.14 -35.22 -7.19
CA THR A 454 3.07 -36.41 -6.33
C THR A 454 1.85 -36.49 -5.40
N LYS A 455 1.31 -37.70 -5.21
CA LYS A 455 0.20 -37.98 -4.27
C LYS A 455 -1.06 -37.14 -4.51
N ASN A 456 -1.33 -36.71 -5.75
CA ASN A 456 -2.56 -35.99 -6.06
C ASN A 456 -3.72 -36.98 -6.27
N THR A 457 -4.94 -36.55 -5.93
CA THR A 457 -6.13 -37.43 -5.98
C THR A 457 -6.68 -37.66 -7.39
N LEU A 458 -6.21 -36.89 -8.39
CA LEU A 458 -6.47 -37.15 -9.81
C LEU A 458 -5.17 -37.51 -10.54
N HIS A 459 -4.76 -36.69 -11.50
CA HIS A 459 -3.59 -36.91 -12.33
C HIS A 459 -2.36 -36.17 -11.79
N GLY A 460 -1.16 -36.66 -12.11
CA GLY A 460 0.05 -35.87 -11.93
C GLY A 460 0.00 -34.61 -12.82
N TYR A 461 -0.19 -34.84 -14.12
CA TYR A 461 -0.24 -33.84 -15.18
C TYR A 461 -1.45 -34.09 -16.08
N SER A 462 -2.22 -33.06 -16.41
CA SER A 462 -3.41 -33.16 -17.27
C SER A 462 -3.50 -32.04 -18.32
N ALA A 463 -3.43 -32.38 -19.60
CA ALA A 463 -3.71 -31.49 -20.72
C ALA A 463 -5.11 -31.81 -21.28
N GLU A 464 -5.99 -30.80 -21.37
CA GLU A 464 -7.38 -30.97 -21.82
C GLU A 464 -7.82 -29.88 -22.79
N THR A 465 -8.85 -30.13 -23.60
CA THR A 465 -9.55 -29.10 -24.41
C THR A 465 -8.59 -28.17 -25.16
N ASN A 466 -7.83 -28.75 -26.10
CA ASN A 466 -6.84 -28.06 -26.93
C ASN A 466 -5.72 -27.33 -26.16
N ALA A 467 -5.46 -27.68 -24.90
CA ALA A 467 -4.34 -27.13 -24.15
C ALA A 467 -3.04 -27.88 -24.41
N THR A 468 -1.93 -27.29 -23.97
CA THR A 468 -0.59 -27.86 -24.10
C THR A 468 0.10 -27.95 -22.75
N LEU A 469 0.72 -29.09 -22.47
CA LEU A 469 1.76 -29.24 -21.45
C LEU A 469 3.08 -29.53 -22.16
N ASP A 470 4.13 -28.79 -21.82
CA ASP A 470 5.46 -28.93 -22.42
C ASP A 470 6.53 -28.87 -21.34
N GLY A 471 7.58 -29.67 -21.43
CA GLY A 471 8.71 -29.58 -20.53
C GLY A 471 9.44 -30.90 -20.31
N ASP A 472 10.70 -30.80 -19.92
CA ASP A 472 11.59 -31.94 -19.78
C ASP A 472 11.75 -32.39 -18.32
N ASN A 473 12.10 -33.66 -18.10
CA ASN A 473 12.40 -34.26 -16.80
C ASN A 473 11.26 -34.18 -15.76
N ALA A 474 10.01 -33.98 -16.19
CA ALA A 474 8.87 -33.95 -15.28
C ALA A 474 8.61 -35.34 -14.67
N ARG A 475 8.26 -35.39 -13.38
CA ARG A 475 8.06 -36.64 -12.61
C ARG A 475 6.66 -36.72 -12.01
N ALA A 476 5.91 -37.75 -12.40
CA ALA A 476 4.57 -38.03 -11.88
C ALA A 476 4.58 -39.26 -10.95
N GLU A 477 4.34 -39.07 -9.66
CA GLU A 477 4.56 -40.10 -8.64
C GLU A 477 3.33 -40.33 -7.74
N ASN A 478 2.95 -41.59 -7.53
CA ASN A 478 1.94 -41.95 -6.52
C ASN A 478 0.57 -41.22 -6.69
N ASN A 479 0.21 -40.79 -7.90
CA ASN A 479 -1.09 -40.15 -8.13
C ASN A 479 -2.19 -41.20 -8.25
N VAL A 480 -3.41 -40.85 -7.83
CA VAL A 480 -4.54 -41.79 -7.75
C VAL A 480 -5.05 -42.21 -9.13
N ILE A 481 -4.88 -41.39 -10.17
CA ILE A 481 -5.29 -41.78 -11.53
C ILE A 481 -4.07 -41.99 -12.42
N ASN A 482 -3.74 -41.02 -13.28
CA ASN A 482 -2.67 -41.18 -14.26
C ASN A 482 -1.45 -40.34 -13.87
N GLY A 483 -0.26 -40.76 -14.28
CA GLY A 483 0.92 -39.91 -14.20
C GLY A 483 0.77 -38.70 -15.13
N PHE A 484 0.70 -38.97 -16.43
CA PHE A 484 0.49 -37.99 -17.50
C PHE A 484 -0.82 -38.27 -18.24
N ASN A 485 -1.63 -37.24 -18.46
CA ASN A 485 -2.94 -37.32 -19.13
C ASN A 485 -3.04 -36.28 -20.26
N ALA A 486 -3.45 -36.68 -21.46
CA ALA A 486 -3.74 -35.80 -22.59
C ALA A 486 -5.09 -36.17 -23.23
N GLN A 487 -6.01 -35.22 -23.32
CA GLN A 487 -7.34 -35.48 -23.87
C GLN A 487 -7.99 -34.29 -24.59
N SER A 488 -9.02 -34.58 -25.38
CA SER A 488 -9.86 -33.54 -26.02
C SER A 488 -9.07 -32.57 -26.88
N GLY A 489 -8.27 -33.11 -27.81
CA GLY A 489 -7.40 -32.33 -28.71
C GLY A 489 -6.16 -31.73 -28.05
N ALA A 490 -5.88 -32.05 -26.79
CA ALA A 490 -4.73 -31.51 -26.08
C ALA A 490 -3.41 -32.19 -26.46
N VAL A 491 -2.31 -31.48 -26.26
CA VAL A 491 -0.95 -31.94 -26.54
C VAL A 491 -0.17 -32.00 -25.24
N LEU A 492 0.56 -33.09 -25.05
CA LEU A 492 1.57 -33.20 -24.01
C LEU A 492 2.89 -33.59 -24.67
N GLN A 493 3.94 -32.82 -24.42
CA GLN A 493 5.26 -33.08 -25.00
C GLN A 493 6.37 -32.89 -23.97
N GLY A 494 7.49 -33.59 -24.17
CA GLY A 494 8.64 -33.49 -23.27
C GLY A 494 9.63 -34.64 -23.38
N GLN A 495 10.81 -34.45 -22.82
CA GLN A 495 11.89 -35.44 -22.76
C GLN A 495 12.08 -35.96 -21.34
N ASN A 496 12.52 -37.22 -21.21
CA ASN A 496 12.85 -37.88 -19.94
C ASN A 496 11.71 -37.82 -18.91
N LEU A 497 10.46 -37.91 -19.36
CA LEU A 497 9.31 -37.95 -18.48
C LEU A 497 9.33 -39.25 -17.67
N SER A 498 8.97 -39.20 -16.39
CA SER A 498 8.93 -40.39 -15.53
C SER A 498 7.61 -40.51 -14.78
N ALA A 499 6.92 -41.63 -14.95
CA ALA A 499 5.67 -41.93 -14.25
C ALA A 499 5.82 -43.14 -13.34
N ASN A 500 5.78 -42.97 -12.03
CA ASN A 500 6.02 -44.06 -11.07
C ASN A 500 4.86 -44.23 -10.08
N SER A 501 4.47 -45.48 -9.86
CA SER A 501 3.49 -45.85 -8.82
C SER A 501 2.12 -45.14 -8.92
N ASN A 502 1.69 -44.73 -10.11
CA ASN A 502 0.36 -44.15 -10.33
C ASN A 502 -0.70 -45.27 -10.40
N GLN A 503 -1.84 -45.12 -9.73
CA GLN A 503 -2.75 -46.27 -9.54
C GLN A 503 -3.41 -46.75 -10.85
N ALA A 504 -3.67 -45.85 -11.81
CA ALA A 504 -4.19 -46.22 -13.13
C ALA A 504 -3.07 -46.35 -14.17
N ASN A 505 -2.74 -45.32 -14.94
CA ASN A 505 -1.74 -45.44 -16.02
C ASN A 505 -0.53 -44.53 -15.75
N GLY A 506 0.67 -44.92 -16.21
CA GLY A 506 1.79 -44.00 -16.29
C GLY A 506 1.49 -42.86 -17.27
N TYR A 507 1.06 -43.23 -18.47
CA TYR A 507 0.79 -42.31 -19.59
C TYR A 507 -0.58 -42.60 -20.23
N TYR A 508 -1.43 -41.60 -20.36
CA TYR A 508 -2.82 -41.79 -20.82
C TYR A 508 -3.26 -40.76 -21.86
N ALA A 509 -3.61 -41.19 -23.07
CA ALA A 509 -4.12 -40.34 -24.14
C ALA A 509 -5.50 -40.80 -24.63
N ARG A 510 -6.45 -39.87 -24.82
CA ARG A 510 -7.79 -40.20 -25.40
C ARG A 510 -8.44 -39.03 -26.13
N THR A 511 -9.49 -39.29 -26.92
CA THR A 511 -10.41 -38.26 -27.45
C THR A 511 -9.68 -37.10 -28.15
N GLY A 512 -8.77 -37.41 -29.04
CA GLY A 512 -7.97 -36.46 -29.81
C GLY A 512 -6.72 -35.97 -29.10
N GLY A 513 -6.46 -36.41 -27.86
CA GLY A 513 -5.22 -36.11 -27.15
C GLY A 513 -4.01 -36.78 -27.79
N CYS A 514 -2.88 -36.07 -27.79
CA CYS A 514 -1.61 -36.51 -28.34
C CYS A 514 -0.48 -36.39 -27.31
N MET A 515 0.40 -37.39 -27.26
CA MET A 515 1.64 -37.34 -26.48
C MET A 515 2.87 -37.52 -27.37
N PHE A 516 3.81 -36.59 -27.29
CA PHE A 516 5.10 -36.60 -28.01
C PHE A 516 6.26 -36.60 -27.03
N THR A 517 6.83 -37.77 -26.78
CA THR A 517 7.75 -37.94 -25.67
C THR A 517 8.99 -38.74 -26.06
N ILE A 518 10.15 -38.30 -25.60
CA ILE A 518 11.44 -38.98 -25.79
C ILE A 518 11.94 -39.44 -24.41
N GLY A 519 12.44 -40.68 -24.31
CA GLY A 519 13.02 -41.17 -23.05
C GLY A 519 12.03 -41.37 -21.90
N MET A 520 10.81 -41.82 -22.18
CA MET A 520 9.82 -42.11 -21.13
C MET A 520 10.29 -43.24 -20.20
N ALA A 521 10.13 -43.02 -18.90
CA ALA A 521 10.32 -44.05 -17.87
C ALA A 521 9.04 -44.27 -17.07
N GLY A 522 8.88 -45.46 -16.50
CA GLY A 522 7.84 -45.67 -15.51
C GLY A 522 7.78 -47.08 -14.95
N ILE A 523 7.63 -47.17 -13.63
CA ILE A 523 7.53 -48.44 -12.90
C ILE A 523 6.33 -48.43 -11.96
N ASN A 524 5.80 -49.62 -11.65
CA ASN A 524 4.75 -49.83 -10.65
C ASN A 524 3.43 -49.06 -10.89
N ASN A 525 3.15 -48.60 -12.11
CA ASN A 525 1.84 -48.07 -12.46
C ASN A 525 0.84 -49.22 -12.68
N GLY A 526 -0.46 -48.96 -12.55
CA GLY A 526 -1.50 -49.96 -12.89
C GLY A 526 -1.37 -50.48 -14.32
N ASN A 527 -1.09 -49.59 -15.28
CA ASN A 527 -0.58 -49.88 -16.61
C ASN A 527 0.56 -48.91 -16.96
N PHE A 528 1.49 -49.33 -17.81
CA PHE A 528 2.51 -48.41 -18.34
C PHE A 528 1.87 -47.27 -19.14
N SER A 529 1.06 -47.59 -20.17
CA SER A 529 0.29 -46.59 -20.92
C SER A 529 -1.08 -47.10 -21.40
N SER A 530 -1.97 -46.17 -21.76
CA SER A 530 -3.22 -46.45 -22.47
C SER A 530 -3.61 -45.29 -23.40
N PRO A 531 -3.75 -45.52 -24.73
CA PRO A 531 -3.55 -46.79 -25.43
C PRO A 531 -2.11 -47.30 -25.29
N GLN A 532 -1.91 -48.59 -25.55
CA GLN A 532 -0.56 -49.16 -25.63
C GLN A 532 0.25 -48.38 -26.68
N PRO A 533 1.54 -48.09 -26.44
CA PRO A 533 2.31 -47.24 -27.34
C PRO A 533 2.48 -47.93 -28.69
N GLN A 534 2.43 -47.17 -29.78
CA GLN A 534 2.92 -47.66 -31.06
C GLN A 534 4.42 -47.40 -31.12
N ILE A 535 5.22 -48.48 -31.09
CA ILE A 535 6.67 -48.40 -31.28
C ILE A 535 6.90 -48.24 -32.79
N GLU A 536 7.09 -47.02 -33.26
CA GLU A 536 7.42 -46.75 -34.66
C GLU A 536 8.95 -46.79 -34.84
N THR A 537 9.45 -47.90 -35.38
CA THR A 537 10.81 -47.98 -35.92
C THR A 537 10.79 -47.36 -37.33
N ASP A 538 11.12 -46.08 -37.42
CA ASP A 538 11.35 -45.30 -38.64
C ASP A 538 10.15 -45.14 -39.61
N THR A 539 9.89 -43.88 -39.98
CA THR A 539 8.92 -43.35 -40.96
C THR A 539 7.44 -43.19 -40.58
N PHE A 540 7.07 -41.90 -40.49
CA PHE A 540 5.77 -41.30 -40.20
C PHE A 540 4.70 -41.60 -41.28
N LYS A 541 3.56 -42.17 -40.89
CA LYS A 541 2.30 -42.17 -41.68
C LYS A 541 1.10 -41.93 -40.78
N ILE A 542 0.53 -40.72 -40.84
CA ILE A 542 -0.76 -40.40 -40.20
C ILE A 542 -1.89 -40.82 -41.14
N GLU A 543 -2.57 -41.92 -40.83
CA GLU A 543 -3.92 -42.19 -41.33
C GLU A 543 -4.88 -42.31 -40.14
N ASN A 544 -5.58 -41.20 -39.86
CA ASN A 544 -6.89 -41.16 -39.23
C ASN A 544 -7.09 -41.97 -37.92
N MET A 545 -6.32 -41.66 -36.87
CA MET A 545 -6.61 -42.17 -35.51
C MET A 545 -6.98 -41.03 -34.55
N GLY A 546 -8.05 -41.25 -33.80
CA GLY A 546 -8.62 -40.28 -32.87
C GLY A 546 -7.83 -40.04 -31.58
N SER A 547 -6.66 -40.64 -31.35
CA SER A 547 -5.70 -40.32 -30.25
C SER A 547 -4.47 -41.25 -30.38
N PHE A 548 -3.25 -40.79 -30.07
CA PHE A 548 -2.05 -41.63 -30.10
C PHE A 548 -0.96 -41.17 -29.13
N ILE A 549 -0.05 -42.11 -28.80
CA ILE A 549 1.19 -41.87 -28.05
C ILE A 549 2.33 -42.29 -28.97
N SER A 550 3.23 -41.36 -29.32
CA SER A 550 4.40 -41.63 -30.17
C SER A 550 5.65 -41.75 -29.32
N LEU A 551 6.43 -42.80 -29.56
CA LEU A 551 7.71 -43.04 -28.92
C LEU A 551 8.83 -42.85 -29.94
N SER A 552 9.80 -42.00 -29.60
CA SER A 552 11.15 -42.08 -30.19
C SER A 552 12.07 -42.75 -29.16
N PRO A 553 12.89 -43.73 -29.55
CA PRO A 553 13.90 -44.33 -28.69
C PRO A 553 14.91 -43.31 -28.17
#